data_AF-A0A520JQS6-F1
#
_entry.id   AF-A0A520JQS6-F1
#
_cell.length_a   1.000
_cell.length_b   1.000
_cell.length_c   1.000
_cell.angle_alpha   90.00
_cell.angle_beta   90.00
_cell.angle_gamma   90.00
#
_symmetry.space_group_name_H-M   'P 1'
#
loop_
_entity.id
_entity.type
_entity.pdbx_description
1 polymer ?
#
loop_
_entity_poly.entity_id
_entity_poly.type
_entity_poly.pdbx_seq_one_letter_code
_entity_poly.pdbx_strand_id
1 'polypeptide(L)'
;PRPEGLAQAFTIGADFIGDDPVALVLGDNIFFGAGLPDLLASAIARPSGATVFSYHVEDPERYGVVEFGEGGRAISIEEKPTQPKSNHAVTGLYFYDNRVVQYARDLKPSPRGELEITDINRLYMEAGDLYVEQMGRGYAWLDTGTHDSLLEAGEFVRTLQHRQGIQIACLEEIAYEQGFISADEARTRGEMFKKTAYGRAILKAVSLVSHA
;
A
#
# COMPACT_ATOMS: atom_id res chain seq x y z
N PRO A 1 -12.68 -14.83 15.25
CA PRO A 1 -11.32 -14.27 15.00
C PRO A 1 -11.00 -13.15 16.01
N ARG A 2 -9.72 -12.99 16.37
CA ARG A 2 -9.21 -11.91 17.23
C ARG A 2 -8.17 -11.10 16.43
N PRO A 3 -7.99 -9.80 16.70
CA PRO A 3 -6.95 -9.00 16.06
C PRO A 3 -5.58 -9.36 16.65
N GLU A 4 -4.91 -10.36 16.09
CA GLU A 4 -3.64 -10.88 16.62
C GLU A 4 -2.42 -10.28 15.90
N GLY A 5 -2.56 -9.15 15.22
CA GLY A 5 -1.48 -8.46 14.51
C GLY A 5 -1.52 -8.65 12.99
N LEU A 6 -0.76 -7.81 12.28
CA LEU A 6 -0.81 -7.69 10.82
C LEU A 6 -0.36 -8.97 10.10
N ALA A 7 0.65 -9.67 10.63
CA ALA A 7 1.16 -10.89 10.02
C ALA A 7 0.13 -12.04 10.04
N GLN A 8 -0.89 -11.96 10.90
CA GLN A 8 -2.00 -12.93 10.94
C GLN A 8 -2.76 -12.99 9.60
N ALA A 9 -2.70 -11.94 8.77
CA ALA A 9 -3.29 -11.91 7.44
C ALA A 9 -2.82 -13.09 6.56
N PHE A 10 -1.54 -13.49 6.66
CA PHE A 10 -1.00 -14.59 5.86
C PHE A 10 -1.35 -15.97 6.41
N THR A 11 -1.71 -16.05 7.69
CA THR A 11 -2.27 -17.28 8.28
C THR A 11 -3.75 -17.44 7.91
N ILE A 12 -4.53 -16.35 8.00
CA ILE A 12 -5.94 -16.34 7.63
C ILE A 12 -6.12 -16.55 6.12
N GLY A 13 -5.30 -15.89 5.32
CA GLY A 13 -5.34 -15.92 3.86
C GLY A 13 -4.55 -17.06 3.24
N ALA A 14 -3.98 -18.00 4.02
CA ALA A 14 -3.06 -19.02 3.50
C ALA A 14 -3.66 -19.82 2.33
N ASP A 15 -4.90 -20.29 2.47
CA ASP A 15 -5.58 -21.06 1.42
C ASP A 15 -5.94 -20.21 0.19
N PHE A 16 -6.17 -18.91 0.37
CA PHE A 16 -6.43 -17.97 -0.72
C PHE A 16 -5.14 -17.65 -1.49
N ILE A 17 -4.01 -17.52 -0.78
CA ILE A 17 -2.69 -17.26 -1.37
C ILE A 17 -2.19 -18.48 -2.13
N GLY A 18 -2.38 -19.69 -1.59
CA GLY A 18 -1.87 -20.91 -2.21
C GLY A 18 -0.35 -20.87 -2.38
N ASP A 19 0.12 -21.03 -3.62
CA ASP A 19 1.55 -21.00 -3.99
C ASP A 19 1.96 -19.67 -4.67
N ASP A 20 1.05 -18.70 -4.75
CA ASP A 20 1.28 -17.43 -5.46
C ASP A 20 2.04 -16.41 -4.57
N PRO A 21 2.73 -15.43 -5.20
CA PRO A 21 3.17 -14.22 -4.51
C PRO A 21 1.95 -13.36 -4.10
N VAL A 22 2.13 -12.52 -3.09
CA VAL A 22 1.02 -11.74 -2.51
C VAL A 22 1.44 -10.32 -2.15
N ALA A 23 0.53 -9.37 -2.35
CA ALA A 23 0.63 -8.02 -1.81
C ALA A 23 -0.34 -7.85 -0.63
N LEU A 24 0.13 -7.23 0.45
CA LEU A 24 -0.68 -6.81 1.59
C LEU A 24 -0.73 -5.28 1.63
N VAL A 25 -1.93 -4.73 1.73
CA VAL A 25 -2.15 -3.31 1.97
C VAL A 25 -3.05 -3.12 3.19
N LEU A 26 -2.69 -2.20 4.07
CA LEU A 26 -3.52 -1.84 5.21
C LEU A 26 -4.69 -0.96 4.75
N GLY A 27 -5.91 -1.30 5.16
CA GLY A 27 -7.14 -0.69 4.63
C GLY A 27 -7.35 0.78 5.01
N ASP A 28 -6.56 1.31 5.94
CA ASP A 28 -6.57 2.69 6.45
C ASP A 28 -5.45 3.56 5.85
N ASN A 29 -4.62 2.99 4.97
CA ASN A 29 -3.50 3.67 4.33
C ASN A 29 -3.91 4.26 2.97
N ILE A 30 -3.66 5.55 2.78
CA ILE A 30 -3.90 6.25 1.51
C ILE A 30 -2.56 6.62 0.89
N PHE A 31 -2.38 6.20 -0.36
CA PHE A 31 -1.19 6.50 -1.17
C PHE A 31 -1.57 7.34 -2.39
N PHE A 32 -0.80 8.39 -2.65
CA PHE A 32 -0.97 9.21 -3.83
C PHE A 32 0.38 9.66 -4.38
N GLY A 33 0.55 9.66 -5.71
CA GLY A 33 1.73 10.18 -6.38
C GLY A 33 1.76 9.79 -7.85
N ALA A 34 2.25 10.67 -8.71
CA ALA A 34 2.25 10.44 -10.16
C ALA A 34 3.05 9.19 -10.58
N GLY A 35 4.14 8.88 -9.87
CA GLY A 35 4.96 7.70 -10.13
C GLY A 35 4.54 6.43 -9.38
N LEU A 36 3.40 6.44 -8.68
CA LEU A 36 2.97 5.29 -7.89
C LEU A 36 2.80 4.02 -8.73
N PRO A 37 2.20 4.04 -9.95
CA PRO A 37 2.12 2.86 -10.79
C PRO A 37 3.49 2.25 -11.14
N ASP A 38 4.49 3.09 -11.45
CA ASP A 38 5.85 2.63 -11.77
C ASP A 38 6.52 2.00 -10.55
N LEU A 39 6.30 2.58 -9.35
CA LEU A 39 6.82 2.07 -8.08
C LEU A 39 6.18 0.72 -7.70
N LEU A 40 4.89 0.54 -7.98
CA LEU A 40 4.21 -0.74 -7.80
C LEU A 40 4.71 -1.78 -8.81
N ALA A 41 4.90 -1.38 -10.07
CA ALA A 41 5.42 -2.24 -11.12
C ALA A 41 6.85 -2.73 -10.82
N SER A 42 7.72 -1.89 -10.22
CA SER A 42 9.06 -2.31 -9.82
C SER A 42 9.03 -3.38 -8.72
N ALA A 43 8.10 -3.29 -7.78
CA ALA A 43 7.89 -4.32 -6.76
C ALA A 43 7.36 -5.63 -7.37
N ILE A 44 6.39 -5.55 -8.29
CA ILE A 44 5.83 -6.72 -9.00
C ILE A 44 6.89 -7.43 -9.86
N ALA A 45 7.81 -6.67 -10.46
CA ALA A 45 8.86 -7.24 -11.32
C ALA A 45 9.90 -8.08 -10.57
N ARG A 46 9.89 -8.08 -9.23
CA ARG A 46 10.77 -8.91 -8.41
C ARG A 46 10.14 -10.29 -8.18
N PRO A 47 10.71 -11.37 -8.74
CA PRO A 47 10.12 -12.71 -8.64
C PRO A 47 10.30 -13.36 -7.26
N SER A 48 11.19 -12.82 -6.42
CA SER A 48 11.53 -13.38 -5.12
C SER A 48 11.90 -12.29 -4.13
N GLY A 49 11.66 -12.57 -2.85
CA GLY A 49 11.95 -11.71 -1.72
C GLY A 49 10.73 -10.94 -1.25
N ALA A 50 10.99 -9.86 -0.52
CA ALA A 50 10.00 -8.93 -0.04
C ALA A 50 10.33 -7.52 -0.52
N THR A 51 9.31 -6.74 -0.87
CA THR A 51 9.43 -5.30 -1.07
C THR A 51 8.56 -4.56 -0.08
N VAL A 52 9.19 -3.67 0.68
CA VAL A 52 8.51 -2.69 1.54
C VAL A 52 8.65 -1.30 0.95
N PHE A 53 7.70 -0.43 1.26
CA PHE A 53 7.73 0.96 0.82
C PHE A 53 8.01 1.86 2.00
N SER A 54 8.97 2.76 1.83
CA SER A 54 9.39 3.69 2.86
C SER A 54 8.92 5.10 2.54
N TYR A 55 8.56 5.84 3.58
CA TYR A 55 8.18 7.24 3.50
C TYR A 55 8.88 8.05 4.58
N HIS A 56 9.30 9.27 4.25
CA HIS A 56 9.97 10.14 5.21
C HIS A 56 8.94 10.78 6.15
N VAL A 57 9.09 10.58 7.46
CA VAL A 57 8.17 11.09 8.48
C VAL A 57 8.90 11.92 9.53
N GLU A 58 8.16 12.77 10.23
CA GLU A 58 8.67 13.57 11.35
C GLU A 58 8.79 12.75 12.65
N ASP A 59 7.82 11.87 12.92
CA ASP A 59 7.74 11.02 14.14
C ASP A 59 7.91 9.52 13.81
N PRO A 60 9.13 9.04 13.45
CA PRO A 60 9.37 7.67 13.02
C PRO A 60 9.14 6.61 14.11
N GLU A 61 9.21 6.95 15.40
CA GLU A 61 9.00 6.04 16.53
C GLU A 61 7.60 5.40 16.59
N ARG A 62 6.66 5.94 15.82
CA ARG A 62 5.29 5.43 15.72
C ARG A 62 5.16 4.23 14.78
N TYR A 63 6.19 3.96 13.97
CA TYR A 63 6.12 3.00 12.86
C TYR A 63 7.26 1.98 12.92
N GLY A 64 7.22 1.00 12.01
CA GLY A 64 8.42 0.26 11.65
C GLY A 64 9.40 1.18 10.93
N VAL A 65 10.65 1.26 11.37
CA VAL A 65 11.68 2.15 10.80
C VAL A 65 12.70 1.31 10.05
N VAL A 66 13.03 1.72 8.84
CA VAL A 66 14.00 1.03 7.98
C VAL A 66 15.24 1.88 7.74
N GLU A 67 16.40 1.25 7.80
CA GLU A 67 17.67 1.83 7.39
C GLU A 67 18.12 1.21 6.06
N PHE A 68 18.50 2.07 5.11
CA PHE A 68 18.90 1.62 3.77
C PHE A 68 20.37 1.24 3.73
N GLY A 69 20.64 0.11 3.10
CA GLY A 69 21.96 -0.26 2.61
C GLY A 69 22.14 0.08 1.14
N GLU A 70 23.17 -0.50 0.55
CA GLU A 70 23.44 -0.39 -0.88
C GLU A 70 22.42 -1.15 -1.72
N GLY A 71 22.19 -0.68 -2.95
CA GLY A 71 21.38 -1.39 -3.94
C GLY A 71 19.88 -1.49 -3.62
N GLY A 72 19.34 -0.61 -2.77
CA GLY A 72 17.91 -0.60 -2.42
C GLY A 72 17.50 -1.71 -1.45
N ARG A 73 18.45 -2.24 -0.66
CA ARG A 73 18.19 -3.24 0.38
C ARG A 73 18.11 -2.60 1.76
N ALA A 74 17.37 -3.22 2.68
CA ALA A 74 17.38 -2.84 4.09
C ALA A 74 18.62 -3.42 4.79
N ILE A 75 19.25 -2.64 5.67
CA ILE A 75 20.32 -3.12 6.58
C ILE A 75 19.86 -3.22 8.03
N SER A 76 18.82 -2.46 8.41
CA SER A 76 18.12 -2.65 9.67
C SER A 76 16.64 -2.33 9.52
N ILE A 77 15.82 -3.03 10.31
CA ILE A 77 14.39 -2.76 10.46
C ILE A 77 13.95 -2.99 11.91
N GLU A 78 13.29 -2.01 12.48
CA GLU A 78 12.91 -1.98 13.90
C GLU A 78 11.45 -1.57 14.06
N GLU A 79 10.69 -2.30 14.89
CA GLU A 79 9.30 -1.98 15.18
C GLU A 79 9.23 -0.93 16.28
N LYS A 80 8.70 0.26 15.96
CA LYS A 80 8.45 1.36 16.91
C LYS A 80 9.65 1.64 17.84
N PRO A 81 10.84 1.93 17.26
CA PRO A 81 12.05 2.12 18.04
C PRO A 81 11.94 3.38 18.90
N THR A 82 12.43 3.31 20.14
CA THR A 82 12.56 4.49 21.01
C THR A 82 13.69 5.43 20.57
N GLN A 83 14.67 4.92 19.82
CA GLN A 83 15.77 5.67 19.22
C GLN A 83 15.90 5.27 17.74
N PRO A 84 15.10 5.89 16.85
CA PRO A 84 15.04 5.54 15.44
C PRO A 84 16.39 5.78 14.75
N LYS A 85 16.83 4.82 13.92
CA LYS A 85 18.07 4.93 13.13
C LYS A 85 17.92 5.76 11.86
N SER A 86 16.69 6.01 11.44
CA SER A 86 16.36 6.83 10.27
C SER A 86 14.99 7.47 10.46
N ASN A 87 14.66 8.45 9.61
CA ASN A 87 13.32 9.04 9.54
C ASN A 87 12.44 8.36 8.47
N HIS A 88 12.75 7.11 8.10
CA HIS A 88 12.04 6.38 7.06
C HIS A 88 11.15 5.32 7.68
N ALA A 89 9.86 5.65 7.77
CA ALA A 89 8.83 4.72 8.18
C ALA A 89 8.50 3.75 7.05
N VAL A 90 8.35 2.48 7.39
CA VAL A 90 7.76 1.46 6.54
C VAL A 90 6.25 1.68 6.54
N THR A 91 5.71 1.95 5.35
CA THR A 91 4.29 2.19 5.14
C THR A 91 3.47 0.90 5.22
N GLY A 92 2.14 1.00 5.23
CA GLY A 92 1.23 -0.14 5.22
C GLY A 92 1.08 -0.86 3.87
N LEU A 93 2.13 -0.92 3.05
CA LEU A 93 2.14 -1.59 1.75
C LEU A 93 3.34 -2.54 1.65
N TYR A 94 3.07 -3.79 1.31
CA TYR A 94 4.05 -4.87 1.32
C TYR A 94 3.83 -5.81 0.14
N PHE A 95 4.90 -6.26 -0.48
CA PHE A 95 4.89 -7.32 -1.51
C PHE A 95 5.80 -8.44 -1.04
N TYR A 96 5.34 -9.67 -1.17
CA TYR A 96 6.08 -10.85 -0.75
C TYR A 96 5.99 -11.97 -1.78
N ASP A 97 7.06 -12.74 -1.88
CA ASP A 97 6.96 -14.09 -2.41
C ASP A 97 6.21 -15.01 -1.43
N ASN A 98 5.93 -16.24 -1.90
CA ASN A 98 5.10 -17.18 -1.18
C ASN A 98 5.66 -17.63 0.19
N ARG A 99 6.97 -17.48 0.45
CA ARG A 99 7.59 -17.84 1.74
C ARG A 99 6.94 -17.12 2.92
N VAL A 100 6.26 -16.00 2.67
CA VAL A 100 5.54 -15.23 3.69
C VAL A 100 4.51 -16.06 4.47
N VAL A 101 3.87 -17.04 3.83
CA VAL A 101 2.88 -17.91 4.50
C VAL A 101 3.59 -18.77 5.55
N GLN A 102 4.76 -19.31 5.24
CA GLN A 102 5.54 -20.10 6.19
C GLN A 102 6.15 -19.20 7.27
N TYR A 103 6.71 -18.05 6.91
CA TYR A 103 7.24 -17.09 7.88
C TYR A 103 6.18 -16.64 8.89
N ALA A 104 4.95 -16.34 8.44
CA ALA A 104 3.86 -15.96 9.32
C ALA A 104 3.44 -17.08 10.29
N ARG A 105 3.50 -18.35 9.87
CA ARG A 105 3.19 -19.52 10.72
C ARG A 105 4.21 -19.72 11.84
N ASP A 106 5.47 -19.42 11.57
CA ASP A 106 6.58 -19.61 12.51
C ASP A 106 6.78 -18.43 13.46
N LEU A 107 6.07 -17.32 13.25
CA LEU A 107 6.14 -16.15 14.10
C LEU A 107 5.63 -16.40 15.51
N LYS A 108 6.23 -15.69 16.46
CA LYS A 108 5.80 -15.64 17.85
C LYS A 108 5.23 -14.25 18.13
N PRO A 109 4.21 -14.13 18.98
CA PRO A 109 3.69 -12.82 19.39
C PRO A 109 4.79 -11.95 20.02
N SER A 110 4.76 -10.66 19.72
CA SER A 110 5.62 -9.64 20.31
C SER A 110 5.30 -9.45 21.80
N PRO A 111 6.07 -8.62 22.55
CA PRO A 111 5.70 -8.23 23.91
C PRO A 111 4.32 -7.58 24.03
N ARG A 112 3.76 -7.08 22.93
CA ARG A 112 2.39 -6.52 22.84
C ARG A 112 1.32 -7.58 22.61
N GLY A 113 1.71 -8.84 22.37
CA GLY A 113 0.80 -9.94 22.06
C GLY A 113 0.34 -9.98 20.60
N GLU A 114 1.01 -9.25 19.70
CA GLU A 114 0.68 -9.15 18.27
C GLU A 114 1.74 -9.86 17.41
N LEU A 115 1.33 -10.46 16.30
CA LEU A 115 2.18 -10.97 15.23
C LEU A 115 2.57 -9.77 14.34
N GLU A 116 3.75 -9.22 14.59
CA GLU A 116 4.21 -7.99 13.95
C GLU A 116 4.67 -8.27 12.52
N ILE A 117 4.23 -7.44 11.56
CA ILE A 117 4.70 -7.52 10.17
C ILE A 117 6.20 -7.24 10.07
N THR A 118 6.74 -6.43 10.97
CA THR A 118 8.17 -6.11 11.06
C THR A 118 9.02 -7.35 11.37
N ASP A 119 8.47 -8.36 12.05
CA ASP A 119 9.17 -9.63 12.27
C ASP A 119 9.27 -10.45 10.97
N ILE A 120 8.23 -10.47 10.12
CA ILE A 120 8.31 -11.06 8.78
C ILE A 120 9.36 -10.33 7.95
N ASN A 121 9.31 -8.99 7.93
CA ASN A 121 10.28 -8.18 7.19
C ASN A 121 11.71 -8.48 7.62
N ARG A 122 11.95 -8.63 8.93
CA ARG A 122 13.27 -9.00 9.46
C ARG A 122 13.77 -10.34 8.94
N LEU A 123 12.90 -11.35 8.84
CA LEU A 123 13.28 -12.66 8.27
C LEU A 123 13.75 -12.54 6.81
N TYR A 124 13.06 -11.74 5.99
CA TYR A 124 13.52 -11.44 4.62
C TYR A 124 14.82 -10.63 4.60
N MET A 125 14.99 -9.69 5.53
CA MET A 125 16.20 -8.88 5.64
C MET A 125 17.41 -9.74 6.01
N GLU A 126 17.27 -10.62 6.99
CA GLU A 126 18.31 -11.57 7.41
C GLU A 126 18.68 -12.54 6.29
N ALA A 127 17.72 -12.89 5.42
CA ALA A 127 17.98 -13.67 4.21
C ALA A 127 18.64 -12.86 3.07
N GLY A 128 18.79 -11.53 3.21
CA GLY A 128 19.33 -10.65 2.18
C GLY A 128 18.35 -10.31 1.05
N ASP A 129 17.05 -10.58 1.26
CA ASP A 129 15.97 -10.53 0.27
C ASP A 129 14.90 -9.47 0.59
N LEU A 130 15.17 -8.53 1.51
CA LEU A 130 14.30 -7.38 1.79
C LEU A 130 14.74 -6.15 0.97
N TYR A 131 13.91 -5.80 -0.01
CA TYR A 131 14.05 -4.61 -0.85
C TYR A 131 13.19 -3.47 -0.30
N VAL A 132 13.66 -2.24 -0.47
CA VAL A 132 12.97 -1.04 -0.02
C VAL A 132 12.78 -0.09 -1.19
N GLU A 133 11.53 0.23 -1.51
CA GLU A 133 11.16 1.28 -2.45
C GLU A 133 10.93 2.59 -1.69
N GLN A 134 11.47 3.70 -2.18
CA GLN A 134 11.35 4.99 -1.51
C GLN A 134 10.26 5.86 -2.15
N MET A 135 9.22 6.15 -1.38
CA MET A 135 8.25 7.19 -1.70
C MET A 135 8.86 8.56 -1.36
N GLY A 136 9.62 9.10 -2.32
CA GLY A 136 10.29 10.39 -2.20
C GLY A 136 9.35 11.60 -2.30
N ARG A 137 9.94 12.76 -2.59
CA ARG A 137 9.16 14.00 -2.79
C ARG A 137 8.19 13.84 -3.96
N GLY A 138 6.94 14.28 -3.76
CA GLY A 138 5.86 14.18 -4.75
C GLY A 138 4.88 13.03 -4.48
N TYR A 139 5.21 12.13 -3.55
CA TYR A 139 4.25 11.20 -2.97
C TYR A 139 3.58 11.82 -1.74
N ALA A 140 2.38 11.34 -1.44
CA ALA A 140 1.71 11.51 -0.16
C ALA A 140 1.33 10.12 0.36
N TRP A 141 1.69 9.87 1.61
CA TRP A 141 1.20 8.74 2.39
C TRP A 141 0.46 9.31 3.60
N LEU A 142 -0.79 8.87 3.77
CA LEU A 142 -1.67 9.31 4.85
C LEU A 142 -2.20 8.07 5.57
N ASP A 143 -1.81 7.93 6.83
CA ASP A 143 -2.36 6.94 7.76
C ASP A 143 -3.53 7.58 8.53
N THR A 144 -4.72 6.98 8.45
CA THR A 144 -5.96 7.57 8.95
C THR A 144 -6.34 7.14 10.38
N GLY A 145 -5.34 6.74 11.19
CA GLY A 145 -5.53 6.21 12.55
C GLY A 145 -6.01 7.20 13.62
N THR A 146 -6.00 8.52 13.37
CA THR A 146 -6.49 9.55 14.31
C THR A 146 -7.54 10.47 13.67
N HIS A 147 -8.38 11.12 14.48
CA HIS A 147 -9.37 12.08 13.96
C HIS A 147 -8.74 13.21 13.13
N ASP A 148 -7.60 13.74 13.59
CA ASP A 148 -6.89 14.81 12.87
C ASP A 148 -6.31 14.30 11.56
N SER A 149 -5.65 13.13 11.56
CA SER A 149 -5.10 12.52 10.33
C SER A 149 -6.17 12.18 9.29
N LEU A 150 -7.35 11.75 9.75
CA LEU A 150 -8.50 11.47 8.87
C LEU A 150 -9.04 12.77 8.25
N LEU A 151 -9.11 13.85 9.02
CA LEU A 151 -9.52 15.16 8.51
C LEU A 151 -8.53 15.67 7.46
N GLU A 152 -7.23 15.62 7.76
CA GLU A 152 -6.16 16.01 6.83
C GLU A 152 -6.23 15.21 5.53
N ALA A 153 -6.45 13.89 5.62
CA ALA A 153 -6.62 13.05 4.44
C ALA A 153 -7.83 13.45 3.59
N GLY A 154 -8.96 13.77 4.25
CA GLY A 154 -10.15 14.29 3.57
C GLY A 154 -9.90 15.63 2.87
N GLU A 155 -9.17 16.54 3.50
CA GLU A 155 -8.81 17.84 2.94
C GLU A 155 -7.85 17.71 1.75
N PHE A 156 -6.87 16.81 1.85
CA PHE A 156 -5.93 16.49 0.77
C PHE A 156 -6.68 15.99 -0.47
N VAL A 157 -7.50 14.94 -0.32
CA VAL A 157 -8.27 14.36 -1.42
C VAL A 157 -9.23 15.39 -2.02
N ARG A 158 -9.95 16.16 -1.18
CA ARG A 158 -10.85 17.22 -1.65
C ARG A 158 -10.13 18.25 -2.50
N THR A 159 -8.95 18.70 -2.04
CA THR A 159 -8.17 19.74 -2.73
C THR A 159 -7.73 19.28 -4.11
N LEU A 160 -7.18 18.07 -4.22
CA LEU A 160 -6.72 17.52 -5.49
C LEU A 160 -7.86 17.29 -6.47
N GLN A 161 -8.93 16.61 -6.04
CA GLN A 161 -10.07 16.33 -6.91
C GLN A 161 -10.72 17.61 -7.43
N HIS A 162 -10.85 18.64 -6.58
CA HIS A 162 -11.46 19.92 -6.99
C HIS A 162 -10.55 20.71 -7.94
N ARG A 163 -9.23 20.67 -7.76
CA ARG A 163 -8.28 21.44 -8.59
C ARG A 163 -8.00 20.79 -9.93
N GLN A 164 -7.93 19.46 -9.98
CA GLN A 164 -7.56 18.73 -11.20
C GLN A 164 -8.79 18.16 -11.93
N GLY A 165 -9.96 18.11 -11.28
CA GLY A 165 -11.17 17.53 -11.88
C GLY A 165 -11.05 16.02 -12.12
N ILE A 166 -10.31 15.34 -11.25
CA ILE A 166 -10.11 13.88 -11.21
C ILE A 166 -10.86 13.27 -10.03
N GLN A 167 -10.99 11.94 -10.00
CA GLN A 167 -11.34 11.20 -8.80
C GLN A 167 -10.15 10.35 -8.37
N ILE A 168 -9.77 10.44 -7.09
CA ILE A 168 -8.71 9.60 -6.52
C ILE A 168 -9.35 8.27 -6.13
N ALA A 169 -8.73 7.15 -6.53
CA ALA A 169 -9.20 5.80 -6.23
C ALA A 169 -10.64 5.50 -6.71
N CYS A 170 -11.04 6.03 -7.88
CA CYS A 170 -12.28 5.61 -8.52
C CYS A 170 -12.11 4.20 -9.13
N LEU A 171 -12.71 3.21 -8.49
CA LEU A 171 -12.48 1.79 -8.84
C LEU A 171 -13.02 1.43 -10.22
N GLU A 172 -14.14 2.01 -10.64
CA GLU A 172 -14.69 1.80 -11.98
C GLU A 172 -13.82 2.44 -13.08
N GLU A 173 -13.19 3.58 -12.81
CA GLU A 173 -12.24 4.21 -13.73
C GLU A 173 -11.00 3.32 -13.87
N ILE A 174 -10.40 2.89 -12.74
CA ILE A 174 -9.26 1.97 -12.74
C ILE A 174 -9.60 0.67 -13.47
N ALA A 175 -10.73 0.04 -13.16
CA ALA A 175 -11.14 -1.21 -13.79
C ALA A 175 -11.36 -1.06 -15.31
N TYR A 176 -11.89 0.07 -15.75
CA TYR A 176 -12.07 0.37 -17.17
C TYR A 176 -10.72 0.59 -17.88
N GLU A 177 -9.84 1.41 -17.32
CA GLU A 177 -8.51 1.70 -17.90
C GLU A 177 -7.62 0.45 -17.96
N GLN A 178 -7.76 -0.46 -17.00
CA GLN A 178 -7.06 -1.75 -16.98
C GLN A 178 -7.75 -2.82 -17.86
N GLY A 179 -8.91 -2.51 -18.46
CA GLY A 179 -9.65 -3.44 -19.33
C GLY A 179 -10.34 -4.59 -18.58
N PHE A 180 -10.55 -4.48 -17.27
CA PHE A 180 -11.28 -5.46 -16.46
C PHE A 180 -12.79 -5.38 -16.67
N ILE A 181 -13.29 -4.21 -17.08
CA ILE A 181 -14.69 -4.01 -17.47
C ILE A 181 -14.76 -3.28 -18.81
N SER A 182 -15.83 -3.54 -19.55
CA SER A 182 -16.11 -2.85 -20.81
C SER A 182 -16.55 -1.40 -20.61
N ALA A 183 -16.45 -0.60 -21.68
CA ALA A 183 -16.96 0.77 -21.72
C ALA A 183 -18.47 0.85 -21.36
N ASP A 184 -19.27 -0.15 -21.76
CA ASP A 184 -20.70 -0.18 -21.49
C ASP A 184 -21.00 -0.49 -20.01
N GLU A 185 -20.23 -1.38 -19.39
CA GLU A 185 -20.33 -1.66 -17.94
C GLU A 185 -19.95 -0.42 -17.12
N ALA A 186 -18.84 0.23 -17.47
CA ALA A 186 -18.41 1.47 -16.83
C ALA A 186 -19.44 2.59 -17.01
N ARG A 187 -19.96 2.78 -18.23
CA ARG A 187 -21.02 3.77 -18.52
C ARG A 187 -22.28 3.50 -17.70
N THR A 188 -22.70 2.24 -17.60
CA THR A 188 -23.84 1.84 -16.78
C THR A 188 -23.64 2.27 -15.33
N ARG A 189 -22.44 2.05 -14.77
CA ARG A 189 -22.12 2.51 -13.40
C ARG A 189 -22.13 4.03 -13.27
N GLY A 190 -21.51 4.74 -14.21
CA GLY A 190 -21.49 6.20 -14.26
C GLY A 190 -22.89 6.82 -14.32
N GLU A 191 -23.80 6.24 -15.12
CA GLU A 191 -25.19 6.72 -15.24
C GLU A 191 -25.99 6.60 -13.94
N MET A 192 -25.77 5.54 -13.14
CA MET A 192 -26.43 5.38 -11.83
C MET A 192 -26.14 6.57 -10.89
N PHE A 193 -24.94 7.15 -11.00
CA PHE A 193 -24.47 8.23 -10.14
C PHE A 193 -24.28 9.57 -10.86
N LYS A 194 -24.83 9.77 -12.06
CA LYS A 194 -24.52 10.95 -12.92
C LYS A 194 -24.74 12.32 -12.30
N LYS A 195 -25.57 12.40 -11.26
CA LYS A 195 -25.82 13.65 -10.51
C LYS A 195 -24.67 14.01 -9.56
N THR A 196 -23.77 13.08 -9.23
CA THR A 196 -22.62 13.28 -8.34
C THR A 196 -21.34 13.53 -9.13
N ALA A 197 -20.30 14.06 -8.46
CA ALA A 197 -18.98 14.18 -9.07
C ALA A 197 -18.39 12.82 -9.46
N TYR A 198 -18.67 11.79 -8.66
CA TYR A 198 -18.23 10.42 -8.89
C TYR A 198 -18.76 9.85 -10.22
N GLY A 199 -20.08 9.86 -10.44
CA GLY A 199 -20.66 9.33 -11.68
C GLY A 199 -20.21 10.11 -12.92
N ARG A 200 -20.04 11.43 -12.81
CA ARG A 200 -19.51 12.26 -13.90
C ARG A 200 -18.05 11.92 -14.24
N ALA A 201 -17.23 11.55 -13.26
CA ALA A 201 -15.85 11.14 -13.49
C ALA A 201 -15.78 9.82 -14.27
N ILE A 202 -16.57 8.83 -13.89
CA ILE A 202 -16.65 7.55 -14.62
C ILE A 202 -17.08 7.79 -16.07
N LEU A 203 -18.12 8.58 -16.29
CA LEU A 203 -18.59 8.91 -17.65
C LEU A 203 -17.54 9.66 -18.46
N LYS A 204 -16.79 10.58 -17.82
CA LYS A 204 -15.67 11.29 -18.43
C LYS A 204 -14.58 10.31 -18.89
N ALA A 205 -14.15 9.38 -18.03
CA ALA A 205 -13.15 8.37 -18.37
C ALA A 205 -13.54 7.57 -19.62
N VAL A 206 -14.78 7.10 -19.70
CA VAL A 206 -15.28 6.35 -20.88
C VAL A 206 -15.32 7.21 -22.15
N SER A 207 -15.69 8.49 -22.05
CA SER A 207 -15.77 9.39 -23.21
C SER A 207 -14.42 9.81 -23.80
N LEU A 208 -13.39 9.96 -22.97
CA LEU A 208 -12.05 10.39 -23.41
C LEU A 208 -11.33 9.32 -24.23
N VAL A 209 -11.56 8.05 -23.92
CA VAL A 209 -10.94 6.90 -24.60
C VAL A 209 -11.62 6.58 -25.94
N SER A 210 -12.80 7.13 -26.22
CA SER A 210 -13.51 6.91 -27.50
C SER A 210 -12.84 7.56 -28.73
N HIS A 211 -11.70 8.25 -28.56
CA HIS A 211 -10.97 8.98 -29.61
C HIS A 211 -9.47 8.63 -29.70
N ALA A 212 -9.04 7.50 -29.11
CA ALA A 212 -7.66 7.01 -29.23
C ALA A 212 -7.62 5.69 -30.02
#